data_AF-A0A2M8LVX7-F1
#
_entry.id   AF-A0A2M8LVX7-F1
#
_cell.length_a   1.000
_cell.length_b   1.000
_cell.length_c   1.000
_cell.angle_alpha   90.00
_cell.angle_beta   90.00
_cell.angle_gamma   90.00
#
_symmetry.space_group_name_H-M   'P 1'
#
loop_
_entity.id
_entity.type
_entity.pdbx_description
1 polymer ?
#
loop_
_entity_poly.entity_id
_entity_poly.type
_entity_poly.pdbx_seq_one_letter_code
_entity_poly.pdbx_strand_id
1 'polypeptide(L)'
;MVVRTDFSSEKRWNLLQQVLEPDERHSFTSYVEFVDDPAYRDVAPERFLELVSADGPGAGFLFVADRIALLDDEFPLVVLGLSRYKERGTTFRTCAFEVDAVSGNLSVCHMGFDEFAEAVDPDGVFRGF
;
A
#
# COMPACT_ATOMS: atom_id res chain seq x y z
N MET A 1 4.50 4.29 -2.93
CA MET A 1 3.50 4.71 -3.94
C MET A 1 2.22 3.90 -3.75
N VAL A 2 1.06 4.49 -4.09
CA VAL A 2 -0.28 3.89 -4.05
C VAL A 2 -0.82 3.81 -5.47
N VAL A 3 -1.00 2.59 -5.99
CA VAL A 3 -1.51 2.36 -7.34
C VAL A 3 -3.00 2.05 -7.29
N ARG A 4 -3.79 2.83 -8.04
CA ARG A 4 -5.22 2.59 -8.22
C ARG A 4 -5.45 1.45 -9.22
N THR A 5 -6.23 0.46 -8.83
CA THR A 5 -6.66 -0.63 -9.74
C THR A 5 -8.18 -0.72 -9.86
N ASP A 6 -8.93 -0.25 -8.87
CA ASP A 6 -10.38 -0.08 -8.98
C ASP A 6 -10.75 1.37 -9.33
N PHE A 7 -11.49 1.51 -10.42
CA PHE A 7 -11.93 2.80 -10.96
C PHE A 7 -13.46 2.93 -10.90
N SER A 8 -14.11 2.24 -9.95
CA SER A 8 -15.58 2.25 -9.84
C SER A 8 -16.12 3.54 -9.20
N SER A 9 -15.29 4.26 -8.45
CA SER A 9 -15.69 5.47 -7.70
C SER A 9 -14.56 6.49 -7.59
N GLU A 10 -14.65 7.58 -8.34
CA GLU A 10 -13.77 8.76 -8.18
C GLU A 10 -13.90 9.38 -6.79
N LYS A 11 -15.12 9.39 -6.23
CA LYS A 11 -15.37 9.97 -4.91
C LYS A 11 -14.57 9.25 -3.82
N ARG A 12 -14.55 7.91 -3.85
CA ARG A 12 -13.83 7.09 -2.85
C ARG A 12 -12.32 7.18 -3.07
N TRP A 13 -11.87 7.25 -4.32
CA TRP A 13 -10.47 7.50 -4.65
C TRP A 13 -9.97 8.84 -4.09
N ASN A 14 -10.68 9.94 -4.34
CA ASN A 14 -10.32 11.26 -3.82
C ASN A 14 -10.33 11.30 -2.28
N LEU A 15 -11.25 10.57 -1.64
CA LEU A 15 -11.30 10.49 -0.18
C LEU A 15 -10.09 9.72 0.39
N LEU A 16 -9.70 8.61 -0.23
CA LEU A 16 -8.48 7.89 0.13
C LEU A 16 -7.24 8.80 0.02
N GLN A 17 -7.12 9.56 -1.07
CA GLN A 17 -6.02 10.51 -1.23
C GLN A 17 -5.95 11.52 -0.09
N GLN A 18 -7.09 12.10 0.29
CA GLN A 18 -7.18 13.04 1.42
C GLN A 18 -6.84 12.40 2.76
N VAL A 19 -7.20 11.13 2.98
CA VAL A 19 -6.85 10.40 4.22
C VAL A 19 -5.34 10.16 4.31
N LEU A 20 -4.68 9.97 3.17
CA LEU A 20 -3.25 9.71 3.07
C LEU A 20 -2.41 10.98 2.84
N GLU A 21 -3.06 12.15 2.75
CA GLU A 21 -2.35 13.41 2.67
C GLU A 21 -1.62 13.67 4.00
N PRO A 22 -0.34 14.07 3.97
CA PRO A 22 0.41 14.41 5.17
C PRO A 22 -0.33 15.45 6.03
N ASP A 23 -0.61 15.14 7.30
CA ASP A 23 -0.99 16.18 8.26
C ASP A 23 0.29 16.95 8.66
N GLU A 24 0.36 18.23 8.26
CA GLU A 24 1.49 19.12 8.57
C GLU A 24 1.81 19.25 10.07
N ARG A 25 0.90 18.80 10.95
CA ARG A 25 1.09 18.78 12.42
C ARG A 25 1.87 17.57 12.92
N HIS A 26 2.02 16.53 12.11
CA HIS A 26 2.75 15.32 12.45
C HIS A 26 4.15 15.35 11.85
N SER A 27 5.19 15.33 12.70
CA SER A 27 6.60 15.47 12.31
C SER A 27 7.18 14.27 11.55
N PHE A 28 6.39 13.21 11.32
CA PHE A 28 6.77 12.01 10.58
C PHE A 28 5.64 11.62 9.63
N THR A 29 5.65 12.18 8.42
CA THR A 29 4.70 11.84 7.36
C THR A 29 5.47 11.25 6.18
N SER A 30 5.06 10.07 5.73
CA SER A 30 5.65 9.45 4.55
C SER A 30 4.93 9.98 3.32
N TYR A 31 5.65 10.69 2.45
CA TYR A 31 5.09 11.07 1.16
C TYR A 31 4.85 9.83 0.29
N VAL A 32 3.58 9.47 0.12
CA VAL A 32 3.17 8.47 -0.86
C VAL A 32 2.82 9.13 -2.19
N GLU A 33 3.39 8.63 -3.27
CA GLU A 33 3.00 9.02 -4.63
C GLU A 33 1.76 8.24 -5.07
N PHE A 34 0.78 8.90 -5.67
CA PHE A 34 -0.42 8.26 -6.22
C PHE A 34 -0.27 7.99 -7.72
N VAL A 35 -0.62 6.78 -8.14
CA VAL A 35 -0.60 6.35 -9.55
C VAL A 35 -2.03 6.04 -9.98
N ASP A 36 -2.57 6.91 -10.83
CA ASP A 36 -3.93 6.86 -11.36
C ASP A 36 -3.89 6.66 -12.89
N ASP A 37 -3.41 5.49 -13.32
CA ASP A 37 -3.29 5.13 -14.74
C ASP A 37 -4.34 4.07 -15.10
N PRO A 38 -5.29 4.36 -16.01
CA PRO A 38 -6.29 3.39 -16.47
C PRO A 38 -5.73 2.09 -17.02
N ALA A 39 -4.45 2.04 -17.44
CA ALA A 39 -3.77 0.82 -17.84
C ALA A 39 -3.66 -0.22 -16.71
N TYR A 40 -3.75 0.22 -15.45
CA TYR A 40 -3.73 -0.66 -14.27
C TYR A 40 -5.12 -1.08 -13.79
N ARG A 41 -6.19 -0.72 -14.52
CA ARG A 41 -7.55 -1.14 -14.19
C ARG A 41 -7.65 -2.67 -14.10
N ASP A 42 -8.22 -3.15 -12.99
CA ASP A 42 -8.46 -4.56 -12.70
C ASP A 42 -7.19 -5.44 -12.71
N VAL A 43 -5.99 -4.82 -12.64
CA VAL A 43 -4.73 -5.55 -12.52
C VAL A 43 -4.62 -6.14 -11.12
N ALA A 44 -4.44 -7.46 -11.04
CA ALA A 44 -4.20 -8.14 -9.78
C ALA A 44 -2.85 -7.71 -9.17
N PRO A 45 -2.73 -7.53 -7.84
CA PRO A 45 -1.50 -7.09 -7.19
C PRO A 45 -0.25 -7.88 -7.62
N GLU A 46 -0.36 -9.21 -7.76
CA GLU A 46 0.78 -10.08 -8.09
C GLU A 46 1.33 -9.82 -9.49
N ARG A 47 0.53 -9.25 -10.41
CA ARG A 47 0.99 -8.90 -11.77
C ARG A 47 1.92 -7.71 -11.79
N PHE A 48 1.93 -6.87 -10.76
CA PHE A 48 2.94 -5.81 -10.65
C PHE A 48 4.37 -6.35 -10.52
N LEU A 49 4.55 -7.62 -10.11
CA LEU A 49 5.87 -8.26 -10.10
C LEU A 49 6.49 -8.40 -11.50
N GLU A 50 5.66 -8.44 -12.55
CA GLU A 50 6.10 -8.52 -13.94
C GLU A 50 6.33 -7.13 -14.55
N LEU A 51 5.62 -6.11 -14.03
CA LEU A 51 5.64 -4.74 -14.52
C LEU A 51 6.74 -3.90 -13.86
N VAL A 52 7.07 -4.20 -12.60
CA VAL A 52 8.07 -3.48 -11.82
C VAL A 52 9.37 -4.29 -11.79
N SER A 53 10.42 -3.72 -12.39
CA SER A 53 11.76 -4.30 -12.30
C SER A 53 12.22 -4.30 -10.84
N ALA A 54 12.68 -5.47 -10.37
CA ALA A 54 13.20 -5.62 -9.02
C ALA A 54 14.51 -4.82 -8.77
N ASP A 55 15.12 -4.27 -9.83
CA ASP A 55 16.29 -3.38 -9.77
C ASP A 55 15.94 -1.92 -10.11
N GLY A 56 14.65 -1.61 -10.29
CA GLY A 56 14.21 -0.26 -10.58
C GLY A 56 14.42 0.68 -9.38
N PRO A 57 14.69 1.98 -9.62
CA PRO A 57 14.71 2.97 -8.55
C PRO A 57 13.29 3.15 -8.01
N GLY A 58 12.99 2.52 -6.88
CA GLY A 58 11.68 2.61 -6.24
C GLY A 58 11.44 1.45 -5.29
N ALA A 59 11.19 1.80 -4.02
CA ALA A 59 10.80 1.01 -2.86
C ALA A 59 10.61 -0.52 -3.03
N GLY A 60 11.15 -1.30 -2.08
CA GLY A 60 10.96 -2.76 -1.99
C GLY A 60 9.53 -3.24 -1.78
N PHE A 61 8.53 -2.36 -1.89
CA PHE A 61 7.10 -2.64 -1.73
C PHE A 61 6.23 -1.63 -2.50
N LEU A 62 4.96 -1.98 -2.71
CA LEU A 62 3.92 -1.20 -3.39
C LEU A 62 2.62 -1.23 -2.58
N PHE A 63 1.89 -0.13 -2.51
CA PHE A 63 0.51 -0.13 -2.06
C PHE A 63 -0.45 -0.21 -3.26
N VAL A 64 -1.48 -1.05 -3.17
CA VAL A 64 -2.51 -1.19 -4.21
C VAL A 64 -3.88 -0.86 -3.62
N ALA A 65 -4.54 0.14 -4.22
CA ALA A 65 -5.93 0.50 -3.96
C ALA A 65 -6.84 -0.28 -4.92
N ASP A 66 -7.22 -1.48 -4.47
CA ASP A 66 -8.14 -2.36 -5.17
C ASP A 66 -9.60 -2.09 -4.78
N ARG A 67 -10.52 -2.92 -5.28
CA ARG A 67 -11.95 -2.76 -5.00
C ARG A 67 -12.25 -2.82 -3.51
N ILE A 68 -11.57 -3.68 -2.75
CA ILE A 68 -11.81 -3.82 -1.31
C ILE A 68 -11.41 -2.53 -0.61
N ALA A 69 -10.23 -1.97 -0.94
CA ALA A 69 -9.81 -0.68 -0.40
C ALA A 69 -10.82 0.44 -0.68
N LEU A 70 -11.41 0.48 -1.87
CA LEU A 70 -12.37 1.52 -2.22
C LEU A 70 -13.82 1.25 -1.78
N LEU A 71 -14.14 0.06 -1.27
CA LEU A 71 -15.46 -0.25 -0.70
C LEU A 71 -15.53 -0.09 0.82
N ASP A 72 -14.42 -0.28 1.52
CA ASP A 72 -14.36 -0.28 2.98
C ASP A 72 -13.91 1.08 3.56
N ASP A 73 -14.53 1.54 4.64
CA ASP A 73 -14.28 2.86 5.22
C ASP A 73 -12.88 3.00 5.86
N GLU A 74 -12.21 1.91 6.20
CA GLU A 74 -10.83 1.92 6.68
C GLU A 74 -9.79 1.98 5.55
N PHE A 75 -10.25 1.85 4.30
CA PHE A 75 -9.43 1.78 3.10
C PHE A 75 -8.25 0.80 3.21
N PRO A 76 -8.51 -0.50 3.43
CA PRO A 76 -7.47 -1.51 3.61
C PRO A 76 -6.73 -1.76 2.30
N LEU A 77 -5.57 -1.09 2.14
CA LEU A 77 -4.70 -1.19 0.96
C LEU A 77 -3.91 -2.49 1.00
N VAL A 78 -3.73 -3.12 -0.16
CA VAL A 78 -2.79 -4.24 -0.28
C VAL A 78 -1.38 -3.69 -0.24
N VAL A 79 -0.53 -4.21 0.64
CA VAL A 79 0.91 -4.00 0.63
C VAL A 79 1.52 -5.20 -0.08
N LEU A 80 2.18 -4.97 -1.22
CA LEU A 80 2.84 -5.97 -2.03
C LEU A 80 4.35 -5.85 -1.88
N GLY A 81 5.01 -6.92 -1.45
CA GLY A 81 6.47 -6.97 -1.41
C GLY A 81 7.08 -7.15 -2.81
N LEU A 82 8.01 -6.27 -3.16
CA LEU A 82 8.73 -6.26 -4.45
C LEU A 82 10.19 -6.70 -4.31
N SER A 83 10.73 -6.69 -3.09
CA SER A 83 12.11 -7.07 -2.75
C SER A 83 12.48 -8.45 -3.32
N ARG A 84 13.70 -8.60 -3.88
CA ARG A 84 14.18 -9.86 -4.51
C ARG A 84 14.31 -11.04 -3.54
N TYR A 85 14.22 -10.80 -2.24
CA TYR A 85 14.43 -11.81 -1.21
C TYR A 85 13.09 -12.47 -0.81
N LYS A 86 12.89 -12.74 0.49
CA LYS A 86 11.75 -13.54 0.98
C LYS A 86 10.38 -12.92 0.73
N GLU A 87 10.33 -11.62 0.54
CA GLU A 87 9.09 -10.83 0.51
C GLU A 87 8.53 -10.68 -0.92
N ARG A 88 9.20 -11.23 -1.94
CA ARG A 88 8.73 -11.03 -3.32
C ARG A 88 7.37 -11.71 -3.53
N GLY A 89 6.37 -10.90 -3.82
CA GLY A 89 5.02 -11.37 -4.09
C GLY A 89 4.21 -11.74 -2.86
N THR A 90 4.74 -11.53 -1.65
CA THR A 90 3.94 -11.63 -0.43
C THR A 90 3.04 -10.40 -0.31
N THR A 91 1.85 -10.61 0.26
CA THR A 91 0.87 -9.54 0.47
C THR A 91 0.30 -9.58 1.87
N PHE A 92 -0.02 -8.40 2.40
CA PHE A 92 -0.93 -8.21 3.52
C PHE A 92 -1.78 -6.95 3.26
N ARG A 93 -2.77 -6.65 4.09
CA ARG A 93 -3.49 -5.37 4.02
C ARG A 93 -3.13 -4.48 5.18
N THR A 94 -3.07 -3.18 4.95
CA THR A 94 -2.96 -2.16 6.00
C THR A 94 -4.12 -1.18 5.86
N CYS A 95 -4.72 -0.75 6.96
CA CYS A 95 -5.67 0.36 6.91
C CYS A 95 -4.94 1.65 6.50
N ALA A 96 -5.66 2.63 5.96
CA ALA A 96 -5.06 3.86 5.48
C ALA A 96 -4.34 4.65 6.59
N PHE A 97 -4.81 4.55 7.84
CA PHE A 97 -4.21 5.25 8.98
C PHE A 97 -2.80 4.76 9.33
N GLU A 98 -2.46 3.51 9.00
CA GLU A 98 -1.16 2.91 9.29
C GLU A 98 -0.17 2.96 8.11
N VAL A 99 -0.57 3.55 6.97
CA VAL A 99 0.28 3.63 5.78
C VAL A 99 1.59 4.36 6.04
N ASP A 100 1.56 5.43 6.83
CA ASP A 100 2.77 6.19 7.20
C ASP A 100 3.74 5.33 8.01
N ALA A 101 3.23 4.59 8.99
CA ALA A 101 4.03 3.70 9.83
C ALA A 101 4.64 2.55 9.01
N VAL A 102 3.83 1.89 8.19
CA VAL A 102 4.29 0.79 7.31
C VAL A 102 5.33 1.31 6.31
N SER A 103 5.01 2.38 5.58
CA SER A 103 5.90 2.95 4.56
C SER A 103 7.22 3.44 5.18
N GLY A 104 7.14 4.15 6.30
CA GLY A 104 8.29 4.64 7.03
C GLY A 104 9.22 3.50 7.47
N ASN A 105 8.69 2.49 8.16
CA ASN A 105 9.50 1.39 8.67
C ASN A 105 10.11 0.52 7.56
N LEU A 106 9.32 0.16 6.53
CA LEU A 106 9.79 -0.67 5.43
C LEU A 106 10.83 0.05 4.56
N SER A 107 10.69 1.37 4.37
CA SER A 107 11.62 2.15 3.53
C SER A 107 13.02 2.29 4.14
N VAL A 108 13.13 2.34 5.48
CA VAL A 108 14.42 2.39 6.19
C VAL A 108 14.87 1.05 6.75
N CYS A 109 14.13 -0.03 6.47
CA CYS A 109 14.35 -1.38 7.01
C CYS A 109 14.43 -1.41 8.55
N HIS A 110 13.63 -0.59 9.23
CA HIS A 110 13.58 -0.59 10.70
C HIS A 110 12.76 -1.79 11.23
N MET A 111 11.74 -2.22 10.48
CA MET A 111 10.91 -3.39 10.72
C MET A 111 10.68 -4.13 9.40
N GLY A 112 10.62 -5.46 9.44
CA GLY A 112 10.43 -6.31 8.26
C GLY A 112 8.99 -6.38 7.75
N PHE A 113 8.81 -6.79 6.49
CA PHE A 113 7.47 -7.00 5.92
C PHE A 113 6.72 -8.13 6.62
N ASP A 114 7.45 -9.19 7.00
CA ASP A 114 6.92 -10.35 7.72
C ASP A 114 6.35 -9.97 9.08
N GLU A 115 7.01 -9.07 9.82
CA GLU A 115 6.50 -8.58 11.10
C GLU A 115 5.13 -7.90 10.97
N PHE A 116 4.92 -7.07 9.95
CA PHE A 116 3.60 -6.47 9.67
C PHE A 116 2.58 -7.52 9.19
N ALA A 117 3.00 -8.44 8.33
CA ALA A 117 2.13 -9.47 7.80
C ALA A 117 1.64 -10.46 8.88
N GLU A 118 2.46 -10.70 9.91
CA GLU A 118 2.10 -11.53 11.07
C GLU A 118 1.25 -10.77 12.11
N ALA A 119 1.27 -9.43 12.10
CA ALA A 119 0.53 -8.57 13.02
C ALA A 119 -0.86 -8.14 12.53
N VAL A 120 -1.35 -8.70 11.42
CA VAL A 120 -2.70 -8.43 10.92
C VAL A 120 -3.78 -8.95 11.87
N ASP A 121 -4.92 -8.26 11.91
CA ASP A 121 -6.11 -8.72 12.61
C ASP A 121 -6.70 -9.99 11.96
N PRO A 122 -7.69 -10.66 12.59
CA PRO A 122 -8.31 -11.88 12.06
C PRO A 122 -8.92 -11.76 10.66
N ASP A 123 -9.21 -10.54 10.19
CA ASP A 123 -9.69 -10.25 8.84
C ASP A 123 -8.58 -9.97 7.82
N GLY A 124 -7.31 -10.03 8.24
CA GLY A 124 -6.13 -9.87 7.41
C GLY A 124 -5.70 -8.41 7.19
N VAL A 125 -6.21 -7.47 8.00
CA VAL A 125 -5.85 -6.05 7.93
C VAL A 125 -5.00 -5.65 9.15
N PHE A 126 -3.85 -5.04 8.89
CA PHE A 126 -3.02 -4.40 9.90
C PHE A 126 -3.62 -3.05 10.31
N ARG A 127 -3.84 -2.86 11.60
CA ARG A 127 -4.41 -1.63 12.22
C ARG A 127 -3.52 -1.04 13.32
N GLY A 128 -2.25 -1.44 13.38
CA GLY A 128 -1.30 -1.06 14.43
C GLY A 128 -0.94 -2.24 15.35
N PHE A 129 0.07 -2.01 16.20
CA PHE A 129 0.52 -2.94 17.24
C PHE A 129 -0.14 -2.69 18.60
#